data_AF-A0A845YE27-F1
#
_entry.id   AF-A0A845YE27-F1
#
_cell.length_a   1.000
_cell.length_b   1.000
_cell.length_c   1.000
_cell.angle_alpha   90.00
_cell.angle_beta   90.00
_cell.angle_gamma   90.00
#
_symmetry.space_group_name_H-M   'P 1'
#
loop_
_entity.id
_entity.type
_entity.pdbx_description
1 polymer ?
#
loop_
_entity_poly.entity_id
_entity_poly.type
_entity_poly.pdbx_seq_one_letter_code
_entity_poly.pdbx_strand_id
1 'polypeptide(L)'
;MSSPQDHLEQAEHNKTVADRVREDYPDWAVTIYFYAALHWVERYAKLNGCDIESEYPDGRSLHECRKMYLDDVAYKLRNKKLRQFYEDLEKESRKARYLQGLNISAKKHYTQNKLVVTNSKQNFQKVKQLLQ
;
A
#
# COMPACT_ATOMS: atom_id res chain seq x y z
N MET A 1 -11.40 3.05 17.10
CA MET A 1 -10.59 2.33 16.10
C MET A 1 -11.51 1.78 15.04
N SER A 2 -11.10 1.82 13.77
CA SER A 2 -11.88 1.27 12.65
C SER A 2 -11.95 -0.27 12.74
N SER A 3 -13.08 -0.83 12.32
CA SER A 3 -13.30 -2.27 12.30
C SER A 3 -12.56 -2.95 11.13
N PRO A 4 -12.37 -4.28 11.14
CA PRO A 4 -11.89 -5.01 9.96
C PRO A 4 -12.76 -4.76 8.72
N GLN A 5 -14.07 -4.57 8.91
CA GLN A 5 -15.01 -4.31 7.83
C GLN A 5 -14.81 -2.90 7.24
N ASP A 6 -14.60 -1.89 8.07
CA ASP A 6 -14.33 -0.52 7.60
C ASP A 6 -13.05 -0.48 6.74
N HIS A 7 -12.02 -1.22 7.15
CA HIS A 7 -10.78 -1.36 6.39
C HIS A 7 -10.99 -2.11 5.07
N LEU A 8 -11.84 -3.14 5.04
CA LEU A 8 -12.19 -3.83 3.81
C LEU A 8 -12.87 -2.87 2.82
N GLU A 9 -13.88 -2.14 3.28
CA GLU A 9 -14.64 -1.20 2.47
C GLU A 9 -13.74 -0.10 1.92
N GLN A 10 -12.88 0.47 2.76
CA GLN A 10 -11.94 1.51 2.32
C GLN A 10 -10.91 0.96 1.33
N ALA A 11 -10.42 -0.26 1.52
CA ALA A 11 -9.47 -0.89 0.59
C ALA A 11 -10.09 -1.11 -0.80
N GLU A 12 -11.32 -1.65 -0.85
CA GLU A 12 -12.04 -1.90 -2.12
C GLU A 12 -12.48 -0.61 -2.80
N HIS A 13 -12.93 0.37 -2.03
CA HIS A 13 -13.22 1.71 -2.53
C HIS A 13 -11.99 2.34 -3.18
N ASN A 14 -10.86 2.37 -2.45
CA ASN A 14 -9.61 2.93 -2.96
C ASN A 14 -9.14 2.19 -4.22
N LYS A 15 -9.16 0.86 -4.22
CA LYS A 15 -8.82 0.06 -5.41
C LYS A 15 -9.68 0.47 -6.60
N THR A 16 -10.98 0.64 -6.41
CA THR A 16 -11.93 1.02 -7.46
C THR A 16 -11.66 2.43 -7.98
N VAL A 17 -11.37 3.39 -7.10
CA VAL A 17 -11.00 4.76 -7.50
C VAL A 17 -9.68 4.76 -8.25
N ALA A 18 -8.65 4.06 -7.75
CA ALA A 18 -7.35 3.95 -8.42
C ALA A 18 -7.48 3.40 -9.84
N ASP A 19 -8.29 2.35 -10.02
CA ASP A 19 -8.56 1.76 -11.34
C ASP A 19 -9.21 2.75 -12.32
N ARG A 20 -10.09 3.65 -11.81
CA ARG A 20 -10.79 4.65 -12.64
C ARG A 20 -9.88 5.80 -13.05
N VAL A 21 -9.02 6.26 -12.15
CA VAL A 21 -8.21 7.48 -12.37
C VAL A 21 -6.84 7.21 -12.98
N ARG A 22 -6.43 5.94 -13.13
CA ARG A 22 -5.06 5.56 -13.55
C ARG A 22 -4.58 6.11 -14.89
N GLU A 23 -5.48 6.40 -15.83
CA GLU A 23 -5.07 6.95 -17.13
C GLU A 23 -4.96 8.48 -17.08
N ASP A 24 -5.90 9.15 -16.42
CA ASP A 24 -5.99 10.63 -16.39
C ASP A 24 -5.14 11.26 -15.27
N TYR A 25 -5.02 10.56 -14.15
CA TYR A 25 -4.32 10.96 -12.93
C TYR A 25 -3.44 9.82 -12.39
N PRO A 26 -2.40 9.42 -13.15
CA PRO A 26 -1.59 8.24 -12.84
C PRO A 26 -0.78 8.38 -11.53
N ASP A 27 -0.38 9.59 -11.17
CA ASP A 27 0.26 9.93 -9.88
C ASP A 27 -0.66 9.69 -8.68
N TRP A 28 -1.94 10.06 -8.83
CA TRP A 28 -2.98 9.76 -7.85
C TRP A 28 -3.29 8.27 -7.79
N ALA A 29 -3.36 7.57 -8.92
CA ALA A 29 -3.64 6.13 -8.92
C ALA A 29 -2.58 5.33 -8.14
N VAL A 30 -1.29 5.63 -8.34
CA VAL A 30 -0.18 5.03 -7.57
C VAL A 30 -0.36 5.28 -6.07
N THR A 31 -0.68 6.52 -5.69
CA THR A 31 -0.93 6.90 -4.30
C THR A 31 -2.10 6.12 -3.70
N ILE A 32 -3.20 5.99 -4.45
CA ILE A 32 -4.42 5.33 -3.99
C ILE A 32 -4.25 3.81 -3.91
N TYR A 33 -3.49 3.17 -4.82
CA TYR A 33 -3.15 1.75 -4.68
C TYR A 33 -2.37 1.45 -3.40
N PHE A 34 -1.50 2.36 -2.96
CA PHE A 34 -0.84 2.23 -1.67
C PHE A 34 -1.84 2.31 -0.50
N TYR A 35 -2.76 3.29 -0.51
CA TYR A 35 -3.79 3.37 0.55
C TYR A 35 -4.73 2.16 0.54
N ALA A 36 -5.02 1.58 -0.64
CA ALA A 36 -5.76 0.33 -0.73
C ALA A 36 -4.99 -0.82 -0.04
N ALA A 37 -3.68 -0.96 -0.31
CA ALA A 37 -2.85 -1.98 0.34
C ALA A 37 -2.74 -1.76 1.85
N LEU A 38 -2.59 -0.50 2.30
CA LEU A 38 -2.53 -0.14 3.71
C LEU A 38 -3.76 -0.63 4.46
N HIS A 39 -4.96 -0.34 3.96
CA HIS A 39 -6.19 -0.81 4.59
C HIS A 39 -6.35 -2.34 4.51
N TRP A 40 -5.87 -2.97 3.43
CA TRP A 40 -5.86 -4.43 3.36
C TRP A 40 -4.99 -5.07 4.46
N VAL A 41 -3.83 -4.49 4.73
CA VAL A 41 -2.92 -4.93 5.80
C VAL A 41 -3.56 -4.74 7.18
N GLU A 42 -4.16 -3.58 7.44
CA GLU A 42 -4.87 -3.31 8.71
C GLU A 42 -6.02 -4.29 8.94
N ARG A 43 -6.81 -4.56 7.89
CA ARG A 43 -7.87 -5.57 7.95
C ARG A 43 -7.30 -6.93 8.35
N TYR A 44 -6.24 -7.37 7.66
CA TYR A 44 -5.63 -8.68 7.92
C TYR A 44 -5.09 -8.77 9.35
N ALA A 45 -4.43 -7.73 9.84
CA ALA A 45 -3.95 -7.68 11.22
C ALA A 45 -5.07 -7.83 12.23
N LYS A 46 -6.14 -7.03 12.10
CA LYS A 46 -7.27 -7.09 13.03
C LYS A 46 -8.00 -8.44 13.01
N LEU A 47 -8.14 -9.07 11.84
CA LEU A 47 -8.70 -10.43 11.73
C LEU A 47 -7.85 -11.49 12.45
N ASN A 48 -6.54 -11.24 12.58
CA ASN A 48 -5.61 -12.09 13.32
C ASN A 48 -5.40 -11.62 14.77
N GLY A 49 -6.30 -10.77 15.28
CA GLY A 49 -6.25 -10.29 16.66
C GLY A 49 -5.09 -9.32 16.95
N CYS A 50 -4.49 -8.73 15.90
CA CYS A 50 -3.39 -7.78 16.03
C CYS A 50 -3.87 -6.33 15.80
N ASP A 51 -3.60 -5.45 16.76
CA ASP A 51 -3.70 -4.00 16.59
C ASP A 51 -2.30 -3.42 16.34
N ILE A 52 -1.99 -3.14 15.07
CA ILE A 52 -0.62 -2.73 14.65
C ILE A 52 -0.15 -1.48 15.40
N GLU A 53 -1.02 -0.49 15.58
CA GLU A 53 -0.69 0.77 16.26
C GLU A 53 -0.33 0.53 17.73
N SER A 54 -1.05 -0.38 18.38
CA SER A 54 -0.88 -0.68 19.80
C SER A 54 0.24 -1.69 20.08
N GLU A 55 0.54 -2.59 19.14
CA GLU A 55 1.47 -3.72 19.34
C GLU A 55 2.88 -3.50 18.78
N TYR A 56 3.05 -2.53 17.88
CA TYR A 56 4.38 -2.09 17.41
C TYR A 56 4.81 -0.70 17.94
N PRO A 57 4.51 -0.29 19.19
CA PRO A 57 4.83 1.05 19.67
C PRO A 57 6.31 1.15 20.05
N ASP A 58 7.02 2.10 19.45
CA ASP A 58 8.42 2.42 19.81
C ASP A 58 8.88 3.79 19.26
N GLY A 59 8.01 4.82 19.35
CA GLY A 59 8.30 6.14 18.76
C GLY A 59 8.40 6.17 17.22
N ARG A 60 8.00 5.08 16.57
CA ARG A 60 8.01 4.90 15.10
C ARG A 60 6.75 5.44 14.46
N SER A 61 6.84 5.75 13.17
CA SER A 61 5.67 6.08 12.38
C SER A 61 4.79 4.85 12.15
N LEU A 62 3.48 5.06 11.99
CA LEU A 62 2.54 3.98 11.70
C LEU A 62 2.84 3.25 10.37
N HIS A 63 3.58 3.88 9.45
CA HIS A 63 4.09 3.21 8.25
C HIS A 63 5.17 2.18 8.59
N GLU A 64 6.07 2.50 9.52
CA GLU A 64 7.10 1.58 10.00
C GLU A 64 6.51 0.42 10.81
N CYS A 65 5.51 0.69 11.67
CA CYS A 65 4.78 -0.35 12.39
C CYS A 65 4.17 -1.40 11.44
N ARG A 66 3.52 -0.96 10.36
CA ARG A 66 2.96 -1.88 9.35
C ARG A 66 4.03 -2.70 8.62
N LYS A 67 5.19 -2.11 8.37
CA LYS A 67 6.31 -2.83 7.74
C LYS A 67 6.82 -3.95 8.63
N MET A 68 7.00 -3.68 9.92
CA MET A 68 7.40 -4.70 10.89
C MET A 68 6.36 -5.80 11.00
N TYR A 69 5.09 -5.44 11.08
CA TYR A 69 4.00 -6.43 11.05
C TYR A 69 4.07 -7.31 9.80
N LEU A 70 4.31 -6.71 8.63
CA LEU A 70 4.49 -7.45 7.39
C LEU A 70 5.75 -8.30 7.36
N ASP A 71 6.83 -7.91 8.04
CA ASP A 71 8.03 -8.74 8.19
C ASP A 71 7.72 -10.01 8.99
N ASP A 72 6.98 -9.89 10.09
CA ASP A 72 6.53 -11.03 10.90
C ASP A 72 5.59 -11.96 10.13
N VAL A 73 4.63 -11.39 9.38
CA VAL A 73 3.74 -12.17 8.51
C VAL A 73 4.54 -12.83 7.37
N ALA A 74 5.44 -12.11 6.72
CA ALA A 74 6.28 -12.65 5.65
C ALA A 74 7.17 -13.81 6.13
N TYR A 75 7.69 -13.72 7.36
CA TYR A 75 8.43 -14.80 8.00
C TYR A 75 7.55 -16.04 8.19
N LYS A 76 6.35 -15.88 8.76
CA LYS A 76 5.38 -16.98 8.97
C LYS A 76 4.96 -17.63 7.64
N LEU A 77 4.72 -16.83 6.60
CA LEU A 77 4.36 -17.31 5.26
C LEU A 77 5.56 -17.85 4.46
N ARG A 78 6.79 -17.74 4.97
CA ARG A 78 8.05 -18.02 4.23
C ARG A 78 8.12 -17.29 2.88
N ASN A 79 7.56 -16.09 2.80
CA ASN A 79 7.46 -15.32 1.58
C ASN A 79 7.85 -13.86 1.79
N LYS A 80 9.14 -13.59 1.65
CA LYS A 80 9.72 -12.24 1.76
C LYS A 80 9.19 -11.25 0.72
N LYS A 81 8.56 -11.71 -0.36
CA LYS A 81 8.02 -10.83 -1.40
C LYS A 81 6.83 -10.00 -0.91
N LEU A 82 6.09 -10.47 0.10
CA LEU A 82 4.99 -9.71 0.70
C LEU A 82 5.45 -8.32 1.14
N ARG A 83 6.53 -8.27 1.92
CA ARG A 83 7.14 -7.02 2.40
C ARG A 83 7.58 -6.14 1.25
N GLN A 84 8.21 -6.73 0.23
CA GLN A 84 8.70 -6.01 -0.95
C GLN A 84 7.56 -5.35 -1.74
N PHE A 85 6.47 -6.08 -2.01
CA PHE A 85 5.34 -5.53 -2.76
C PHE A 85 4.70 -4.33 -2.04
N TYR A 86 4.60 -4.40 -0.71
CA TYR A 86 4.12 -3.27 0.09
C TYR A 86 5.10 -2.09 0.08
N GLU A 87 6.41 -2.35 0.19
CA GLU A 87 7.43 -1.30 0.14
C GLU A 87 7.44 -0.52 -1.16
N ASP A 88 7.34 -1.24 -2.27
CA ASP A 88 7.32 -0.64 -3.60
C ASP A 88 6.12 0.30 -3.72
N LEU A 89 4.95 -0.07 -3.19
CA LEU A 89 3.77 0.79 -3.15
C LEU A 89 3.99 2.05 -2.32
N GLU A 90 4.55 1.93 -1.12
CA GLU A 90 4.84 3.09 -0.28
C GLU A 90 5.85 4.03 -0.93
N LYS A 91 6.91 3.47 -1.51
CA LYS A 91 7.97 4.22 -2.17
C LYS A 91 7.41 5.05 -3.32
N GLU A 92 6.62 4.45 -4.21
CA GLU A 92 6.02 5.17 -5.33
C GLU A 92 4.96 6.20 -4.84
N SER A 93 4.18 5.88 -3.81
CA SER A 93 3.27 6.84 -3.16
C SER A 93 4.01 8.07 -2.61
N ARG A 94 5.16 7.86 -1.95
CA ARG A 94 5.99 8.96 -1.45
C ARG A 94 6.57 9.81 -2.57
N LYS A 95 7.08 9.19 -3.64
CA LYS A 95 7.56 9.92 -4.82
C LYS A 95 6.44 10.75 -5.46
N ALA A 96 5.23 10.19 -5.57
CA ALA A 96 4.09 10.89 -6.16
C ALA A 96 3.66 12.11 -5.34
N ARG A 97 3.60 11.99 -4.02
CA ARG A 97 3.13 13.07 -3.14
C ARG A 97 4.19 14.13 -2.84
N TYR A 98 5.45 13.72 -2.70
CA TYR A 98 6.51 14.58 -2.20
C TYR A 98 7.59 14.90 -3.24
N LEU A 99 7.39 14.49 -4.50
CA LEU A 99 8.35 14.67 -5.60
C LEU A 99 9.74 14.10 -5.28
N GLN A 100 9.81 13.11 -4.39
CA GLN A 100 11.07 12.57 -3.89
C GLN A 100 11.89 11.96 -5.03
N GLY A 101 13.04 12.56 -5.34
CA GLY A 101 13.92 12.13 -6.42
C GLY A 101 13.37 12.38 -7.82
N LEU A 102 12.38 13.27 -7.98
CA LEU A 102 11.85 13.69 -9.27
C LEU A 102 12.32 15.11 -9.62
N ASN A 103 12.78 15.30 -10.85
CA ASN A 103 13.12 16.62 -11.40
C ASN A 103 11.96 17.25 -12.21
N ILE A 104 10.80 16.60 -12.21
CA ILE A 104 9.58 16.99 -12.94
C ILE A 104 8.36 16.74 -12.04
N SER A 105 7.19 17.26 -12.44
CA SER A 105 5.95 16.99 -11.71
C SER A 105 5.62 15.49 -11.69
N ALA A 106 4.99 15.02 -10.61
CA ALA A 106 4.56 13.64 -10.47
C ALA A 106 3.65 13.22 -11.63
N LYS A 107 2.64 14.03 -11.98
CA LYS A 107 1.78 13.79 -13.15
C LYS A 107 2.61 13.51 -14.41
N LYS A 108 3.57 14.39 -14.76
CA LYS A 108 4.42 14.18 -15.96
C LYS A 108 5.24 12.90 -15.85
N HIS A 109 5.84 12.63 -14.69
CA HIS A 109 6.62 11.42 -14.44
C HIS A 109 5.79 10.15 -14.67
N TYR A 110 4.63 10.03 -14.04
CA TYR A 110 3.82 8.81 -14.12
C TYR A 110 3.05 8.69 -15.44
N THR A 111 2.73 9.79 -16.11
CA THR A 111 2.23 9.74 -17.51
C THR A 111 3.28 9.16 -18.46
N GLN A 112 4.55 9.52 -18.28
CA GLN A 112 5.66 9.00 -19.09
C GLN A 112 6.07 7.57 -18.70
N ASN A 113 5.78 7.14 -17.47
CA ASN A 113 6.20 5.85 -16.90
C ASN A 113 5.00 4.96 -16.53
N LYS A 114 4.10 4.67 -17.50
CA LYS A 114 2.89 3.86 -17.28
C LYS A 114 3.15 2.46 -16.70
N LEU A 115 4.34 1.91 -16.92
CA LEU A 115 4.74 0.63 -16.33
C LEU A 115 4.74 0.69 -14.80
N VAL A 116 5.14 1.82 -14.21
CA VAL A 116 5.15 1.98 -12.75
C VAL A 116 3.73 1.95 -12.19
N VAL A 117 2.77 2.62 -12.84
CA VAL A 117 1.35 2.59 -12.47
C VAL A 117 0.79 1.17 -12.55
N THR A 118 1.15 0.43 -13.60
CA THR A 118 0.78 -0.97 -13.78
C THR A 118 1.38 -1.85 -12.68
N ASN A 119 2.65 -1.63 -12.34
CA ASN A 119 3.33 -2.35 -11.27
C ASN A 119 2.70 -2.05 -9.90
N SER A 120 2.28 -0.81 -9.62
CA SER A 120 1.54 -0.49 -8.39
C SER A 120 0.25 -1.28 -8.29
N LYS A 121 -0.55 -1.35 -9.36
CA LYS A 121 -1.75 -2.20 -9.39
C LYS A 121 -1.40 -3.67 -9.11
N GLN A 122 -0.39 -4.20 -9.79
CA GLN A 122 0.02 -5.59 -9.64
C GLN A 122 0.52 -5.88 -8.22
N ASN A 123 1.31 -5.00 -7.63
CA ASN A 123 1.81 -5.16 -6.27
C ASN A 123 0.67 -5.12 -5.25
N PHE A 124 -0.32 -4.25 -5.42
CA PHE A 124 -1.53 -4.29 -4.60
C PHE A 124 -2.25 -5.65 -4.71
N GLN A 125 -2.44 -6.18 -5.92
CA GLN A 125 -3.07 -7.50 -6.10
C GLN A 125 -2.27 -8.62 -5.44
N LYS A 126 -0.94 -8.59 -5.51
CA LYS A 126 -0.07 -9.58 -4.85
C LYS A 126 -0.14 -9.49 -3.33
N VAL A 127 -0.17 -8.28 -2.76
CA VAL A 127 -0.40 -8.09 -1.31
C VAL A 127 -1.74 -8.70 -0.92
N LYS A 128 -2.80 -8.36 -1.66
CA LYS A 128 -4.16 -8.90 -1.42
C LYS A 128 -4.20 -10.44 -1.50
N GLN A 129 -3.53 -11.03 -2.49
CA GLN A 129 -3.49 -12.49 -2.66
C GLN A 129 -2.75 -13.20 -1.52
N LEU A 130 -1.68 -12.60 -0.99
CA LEU A 130 -0.89 -13.19 0.08
C LEU A 130 -1.53 -13.03 1.46
N LEU A 131 -2.49 -12.11 1.61
CA LEU A 131 -3.17 -11.77 2.85
C LEU A 131 -4.67 -12.12 2.78
N GLN A 132 -4.99 -13.35 2.36
CA GLN A 132 -6.35 -13.89 2.32
C GLN A 132 -6.74 -14.52 3.66
#